data_AF-A0A2R4WZ32-F1
#
_entry.id   AF-A0A2R4WZ32-F1
#
_cell.length_a   1.000
_cell.length_b   1.000
_cell.length_c   1.000
_cell.angle_alpha   90.00
_cell.angle_beta   90.00
_cell.angle_gamma   90.00
#
_symmetry.space_group_name_H-M   'P 1'
#
loop_
_entity.id
_entity.type
_entity.pdbx_description
1 polymer ?
#
loop_
_entity_poly.entity_id
_entity_poly.type
_entity_poly.pdbx_seq_one_letter_code
_entity_poly.pdbx_strand_id
1 'polypeptide(L)'
;MRWDGGIEKHTVDKNTYPHAVEDRTLDEQKVMTQTSHRAKLAAQREFPDADILDPEWVPEQLERAIEAIQAMPVDRFAAEFGTYYRYVTATYEDTDVPEGSAEGIYQPFLVTDDNEIEYVPTPVVQYEDLATGESQMTHRESRFEELVDEPRFTKFTATLPPLEIDDGAYEFPEGFQIFLIEHFGAKIRDVYRHVGEDPPEPYDEADGIGKFLTAADDEYYRDFIEMIQ
;
A
#
# COMPACT_ATOMS: atom_id res chain seq x y z
N MET A 1 36.01 49.43 -9.00
CA MET A 1 34.70 49.15 -8.37
C MET A 1 34.89 48.06 -7.33
N ARG A 2 34.30 48.21 -6.13
CA ARG A 2 34.45 47.29 -5.00
C ARG A 2 33.11 46.58 -4.85
N TRP A 3 33.08 45.28 -5.13
CA TRP A 3 31.90 44.42 -4.95
C TRP A 3 31.64 44.23 -3.45
N ASP A 4 30.39 44.35 -3.00
CA ASP A 4 29.95 44.30 -1.60
C ASP A 4 29.45 42.92 -1.15
N GLY A 5 29.44 41.94 -2.06
CA GLY A 5 28.99 40.58 -1.78
C GLY A 5 27.47 40.41 -1.70
N GLY A 6 26.68 41.45 -2.01
CA GLY A 6 25.22 41.36 -2.02
C GLY A 6 24.70 40.56 -3.21
N ILE A 7 23.95 39.49 -2.95
CA ILE A 7 23.12 38.83 -3.96
C ILE A 7 21.72 39.43 -3.87
N GLU A 8 21.31 40.15 -4.90
CA GLU A 8 20.03 40.88 -4.94
C GLU A 8 18.82 39.95 -5.12
N LYS A 9 19.03 38.81 -5.81
CA LYS A 9 18.05 37.73 -5.93
C LYS A 9 18.70 36.44 -6.44
N HIS A 10 18.14 35.29 -6.07
CA HIS A 10 18.32 34.04 -6.79
C HIS A 10 17.16 33.89 -7.77
N THR A 11 17.41 34.04 -9.07
CA THR A 11 16.44 33.73 -10.11
C THR A 11 17.01 32.64 -11.00
N VAL A 12 16.26 31.56 -11.16
CA VAL A 12 16.42 30.64 -12.28
C VAL A 12 15.73 31.25 -13.50
N ASP A 13 16.31 31.10 -14.69
CA ASP A 13 15.66 31.58 -15.91
C ASP A 13 14.34 30.83 -16.09
N LYS A 14 13.28 31.58 -16.44
CA LYS A 14 11.97 31.01 -16.78
C LYS A 14 12.22 29.98 -17.90
N ASN A 15 11.88 28.72 -17.67
CA ASN A 15 12.14 27.54 -18.53
C ASN A 15 13.46 26.78 -18.30
N THR A 16 14.21 27.05 -17.22
CA THR A 16 15.38 26.22 -16.87
C THR A 16 14.98 24.93 -16.14
N TYR A 17 13.85 24.96 -15.43
CA TYR A 17 13.27 23.81 -14.76
C TYR A 17 11.74 23.83 -14.92
N PRO A 18 11.11 22.74 -15.39
CA PRO A 18 9.67 22.65 -15.52
C PRO A 18 9.01 22.54 -14.14
N HIS A 19 8.42 23.65 -13.69
CA HIS A 19 7.80 23.75 -12.37
C HIS A 19 6.38 23.18 -12.33
N ALA A 20 5.63 23.29 -13.43
CA ALA A 20 4.31 22.66 -13.57
C ALA A 20 4.46 21.24 -14.13
N VAL A 21 3.52 20.35 -13.79
CA VAL A 21 3.52 18.97 -14.30
C VAL A 21 3.35 18.95 -15.82
N GLU A 22 2.46 19.78 -16.36
CA GLU A 22 2.21 19.95 -17.79
C GLU A 22 3.43 20.41 -18.62
N ASP A 23 4.46 20.95 -17.96
CA ASP A 23 5.71 21.38 -18.61
C ASP A 23 6.81 20.30 -18.57
N ARG A 24 6.57 19.15 -17.91
CA ARG A 24 7.55 18.07 -17.72
C ARG A 24 7.38 16.98 -18.77
N THR A 25 8.51 16.42 -19.19
CA THR A 25 8.52 15.10 -19.83
C THR A 25 8.20 14.00 -18.81
N LEU A 26 7.86 12.81 -19.31
CA LEU A 26 7.59 11.65 -18.46
C LEU A 26 8.77 11.29 -17.54
N ASP A 27 9.99 11.35 -18.05
CA ASP A 27 11.21 11.07 -17.27
C ASP A 27 11.43 12.14 -16.18
N GLU A 28 11.20 13.42 -16.50
CA GLU A 28 11.28 14.51 -15.52
C GLU A 28 10.20 14.39 -14.45
N GLN A 29 8.97 14.02 -14.84
CA GLN A 29 7.89 13.79 -13.89
C GLN A 29 8.22 12.61 -12.99
N LYS A 30 8.74 11.50 -13.52
CA LYS A 30 9.19 10.35 -12.72
C LYS A 30 10.22 10.74 -11.66
N VAL A 31 11.22 11.55 -12.03
CA VAL A 31 12.24 12.05 -11.09
C VAL A 31 11.61 12.96 -10.03
N MET A 32 10.67 13.81 -10.42
CA MET A 32 9.99 14.73 -9.49
C MET A 32 9.10 14.00 -8.50
N THR A 33 8.31 13.03 -8.96
CA THR A 33 7.49 12.14 -8.13
C THR A 33 8.37 11.41 -7.13
N GLN A 34 9.44 10.75 -7.59
CA GLN A 34 10.39 10.05 -6.70
C GLN A 34 11.02 11.00 -5.66
N THR A 35 11.44 12.20 -6.07
CA THR A 35 12.01 13.21 -5.16
C THR A 35 11.00 13.65 -4.10
N SER A 36 9.73 13.86 -4.51
CA SER A 36 8.64 14.23 -3.61
C SER A 36 8.39 13.12 -2.57
N HIS A 37 8.25 11.87 -2.99
CA HIS A 37 8.02 10.75 -2.08
C HIS A 37 9.19 10.52 -1.13
N ARG A 38 10.43 10.65 -1.61
CA ARG A 38 11.61 10.57 -0.77
C ARG A 38 11.62 11.66 0.31
N ALA A 39 11.26 12.89 -0.05
CA ALA A 39 11.17 13.99 0.90
C ALA A 39 10.06 13.76 1.94
N LYS A 40 8.89 13.24 1.52
CA LYS A 40 7.81 12.88 2.44
C LYS A 40 8.21 11.77 3.41
N LEU A 41 8.87 10.72 2.92
CA LEU A 41 9.35 9.63 3.78
C LEU A 41 10.39 10.13 4.77
N ALA A 42 11.34 10.95 4.34
CA ALA A 42 12.31 11.58 5.23
C ALA A 42 11.62 12.48 6.28
N ALA A 43 10.61 13.25 5.90
CA ALA A 43 9.86 14.09 6.81
C ALA A 43 9.05 13.26 7.83
N GLN A 44 8.38 12.19 7.38
CA GLN A 44 7.66 11.27 8.26
C GLN A 44 8.60 10.61 9.29
N ARG A 45 9.82 10.24 8.88
CA ARG A 45 10.83 9.68 9.78
C ARG A 45 11.33 10.68 10.83
N GLU A 46 11.49 11.95 10.45
CA GLU A 46 11.88 13.02 11.39
C GLU A 46 10.74 13.39 12.34
N PHE A 47 9.49 13.33 11.86
CA PHE A 47 8.28 13.69 12.59
C PHE A 47 7.28 12.52 12.60
N PRO A 48 7.52 11.46 13.40
CA PRO A 48 6.74 10.22 13.35
C PRO A 48 5.26 10.40 13.70
N ASP A 49 4.91 11.41 14.50
CA ASP A 49 3.52 11.71 14.90
C ASP A 49 2.77 12.58 13.86
N ALA A 50 3.45 13.06 12.82
CA ALA A 50 2.81 13.85 11.78
C ALA A 50 2.10 12.93 10.79
N ASP A 51 0.90 13.30 10.35
CA ASP A 51 0.15 12.58 9.31
C ASP A 51 0.60 13.08 7.93
N ILE A 52 1.81 12.67 7.50
CA ILE A 52 2.40 13.05 6.20
C ILE A 52 2.20 11.94 5.18
N LEU A 53 2.40 10.69 5.60
CA LEU A 53 2.25 9.49 4.80
C LEU A 53 1.27 8.53 5.47
N ASP A 54 0.43 7.90 4.65
CA ASP A 54 -0.32 6.73 5.09
C ASP A 54 0.66 5.64 5.60
N PRO A 55 0.33 4.93 6.69
CA PRO A 55 1.20 3.91 7.28
C PRO A 55 1.72 2.87 6.29
N GLU A 56 0.98 2.53 5.24
CA GLU A 56 1.43 1.59 4.22
C GLU A 56 2.56 2.13 3.32
N TRP A 57 2.90 3.42 3.42
CA TRP A 57 4.04 4.06 2.76
C TRP A 57 5.23 4.27 3.69
N VAL A 58 5.15 3.78 4.93
CA VAL A 58 6.20 3.90 5.94
C VAL A 58 6.76 2.50 6.24
N PRO A 59 8.00 2.18 5.84
CA PRO A 59 8.59 0.84 6.02
C PRO A 59 8.50 0.35 7.47
N GLU A 60 8.76 1.22 8.44
CA GLU A 60 8.74 0.89 9.87
C GLU A 60 7.32 0.53 10.36
N GLN A 61 6.28 1.07 9.73
CA GLN A 61 4.89 0.71 10.03
C GLN A 61 4.51 -0.63 9.37
N LEU A 62 4.96 -0.88 8.13
CA LEU A 62 4.78 -2.18 7.48
C LEU A 62 5.51 -3.30 8.25
N GLU A 63 6.66 -3.03 8.85
CA GLU A 63 7.35 -3.96 9.75
C GLU A 63 6.48 -4.31 10.97
N ARG A 64 5.80 -3.32 11.58
CA ARG A 64 4.83 -3.58 12.66
C ARG A 64 3.70 -4.51 12.21
N ALA A 65 3.21 -4.35 10.99
CA ALA A 65 2.20 -5.26 10.43
C ALA A 65 2.74 -6.69 10.28
N ILE A 66 3.97 -6.85 9.81
CA ILE A 66 4.66 -8.16 9.73
C ILE A 66 4.78 -8.79 11.11
N GLU A 67 5.27 -8.05 12.10
CA GLU A 67 5.42 -8.54 13.48
C GLU A 67 4.07 -8.95 14.08
N ALA A 68 3.02 -8.17 13.84
CA ALA A 68 1.67 -8.46 14.34
C ALA A 68 1.08 -9.72 13.70
N ILE A 69 1.30 -9.94 12.40
CA ILE A 69 0.89 -11.17 11.70
C ILE A 69 1.72 -12.36 12.21
N GLN A 70 3.03 -12.21 12.38
CA GLN A 70 3.93 -13.25 12.88
C GLN A 70 3.60 -13.69 14.32
N ALA A 71 3.26 -12.74 15.19
CA ALA A 71 2.92 -13.01 16.58
C ALA A 71 1.53 -13.65 16.75
N MET A 72 0.66 -13.53 15.74
CA MET A 72 -0.69 -14.10 15.79
C MET A 72 -0.65 -15.64 15.82
N PRO A 73 -1.29 -16.28 16.81
CA PRO A 73 -1.42 -17.74 16.81
C PRO A 73 -2.14 -18.24 15.57
N VAL A 74 -1.66 -19.34 14.98
CA VAL A 74 -2.18 -19.94 13.75
C VAL A 74 -3.70 -20.18 13.80
N ASP A 75 -4.23 -20.68 14.92
CA ASP A 75 -5.67 -20.90 15.09
C ASP A 75 -6.48 -19.60 15.02
N ARG A 76 -5.94 -18.51 15.57
CA ARG A 76 -6.54 -17.18 15.47
C ARG A 76 -6.45 -16.66 14.04
N PHE A 77 -5.28 -16.79 13.40
CA PHE A 77 -5.10 -16.42 12.01
C PHE A 77 -6.10 -17.14 11.09
N ALA A 78 -6.29 -18.45 11.31
CA ALA A 78 -7.24 -19.24 10.56
C ALA A 78 -8.68 -18.73 10.67
N ALA A 79 -9.08 -18.27 11.87
CA ALA A 79 -10.40 -17.72 12.11
C ALA A 79 -10.59 -16.34 11.47
N GLU A 80 -9.61 -15.45 11.60
CA GLU A 80 -9.71 -14.06 11.16
C GLU A 80 -9.48 -13.90 9.64
N PHE A 81 -8.54 -14.64 9.06
CA PHE A 81 -8.16 -14.51 7.63
C PHE A 81 -8.73 -15.62 6.73
N GLY A 82 -9.54 -16.54 7.27
CA GLY A 82 -10.10 -17.65 6.50
C GLY A 82 -11.00 -17.20 5.34
N THR A 83 -11.81 -16.17 5.54
CA THR A 83 -12.62 -15.59 4.46
C THR A 83 -11.74 -14.94 3.40
N TYR A 84 -10.65 -14.28 3.80
CA TYR A 84 -9.72 -13.66 2.85
C TYR A 84 -9.05 -14.70 1.96
N TYR A 85 -8.54 -15.78 2.55
CA TYR A 85 -7.95 -16.88 1.80
C TYR A 85 -8.93 -17.42 0.75
N ARG A 86 -10.18 -17.68 1.14
CA ARG A 86 -11.23 -18.15 0.20
C ARG A 86 -11.46 -17.16 -0.95
N TYR A 87 -11.52 -15.86 -0.66
CA TYR A 87 -11.75 -14.83 -1.67
C TYR A 87 -10.55 -14.68 -2.61
N VAL A 88 -9.32 -14.81 -2.10
CA VAL A 88 -8.11 -14.78 -2.94
C VAL A 88 -8.07 -16.01 -3.85
N THR A 89 -8.43 -17.20 -3.37
CA THR A 89 -8.51 -18.43 -4.17
C THR A 89 -9.84 -18.59 -4.91
N ALA A 90 -10.46 -17.47 -5.32
CA ALA A 90 -11.64 -17.39 -6.19
C ALA A 90 -12.92 -18.10 -5.71
N THR A 91 -13.11 -18.24 -4.39
CA THR A 91 -14.38 -18.74 -3.81
C THR A 91 -15.18 -17.58 -3.22
N TYR A 92 -16.10 -17.01 -4.02
CA TYR A 92 -16.94 -15.86 -3.67
C TYR A 92 -18.41 -16.22 -3.39
N GLU A 93 -18.70 -17.48 -3.08
CA GLU A 93 -20.07 -18.05 -3.01
C GLU A 93 -21.04 -17.28 -2.10
N ASP A 94 -20.52 -16.54 -1.11
CA ASP A 94 -21.29 -15.76 -0.14
C ASP A 94 -21.45 -14.27 -0.53
N THR A 95 -21.12 -13.88 -1.76
CA THR A 95 -21.17 -12.49 -2.25
C THR A 95 -21.96 -12.35 -3.55
N ASP A 96 -22.44 -11.14 -3.85
CA ASP A 96 -23.09 -10.80 -5.12
C ASP A 96 -22.08 -10.50 -6.25
N VAL A 97 -20.79 -10.88 -6.08
CA VAL A 97 -19.73 -10.61 -7.05
C VAL A 97 -19.85 -11.59 -8.24
N PRO A 98 -19.94 -11.10 -9.49
CA PRO A 98 -19.96 -11.97 -10.66
C PRO A 98 -18.67 -12.82 -10.79
N GLU A 99 -18.84 -14.07 -11.22
CA GLU A 99 -17.70 -14.97 -11.45
C GLU A 99 -16.73 -14.37 -12.49
N GLY A 100 -15.44 -14.33 -12.14
CA GLY A 100 -14.38 -13.84 -13.02
C GLY A 100 -14.30 -12.31 -13.17
N SER A 101 -15.11 -11.53 -12.44
CA SER A 101 -15.03 -10.05 -12.51
C SER A 101 -14.26 -9.41 -11.35
N ALA A 102 -13.77 -10.19 -10.39
CA ALA A 102 -12.96 -9.69 -9.28
C ALA A 102 -11.60 -9.17 -9.77
N GLU A 103 -11.29 -7.91 -9.43
CA GLU A 103 -10.05 -7.21 -9.79
C GLU A 103 -9.04 -7.23 -8.63
N GLY A 104 -9.55 -7.11 -7.39
CA GLY A 104 -8.72 -7.06 -6.19
C GLY A 104 -9.51 -7.39 -4.93
N ILE A 105 -8.85 -8.09 -4.01
CA ILE A 105 -9.39 -8.49 -2.71
C ILE A 105 -8.56 -7.78 -1.64
N TYR A 106 -9.26 -7.01 -0.81
CA TYR A 106 -8.72 -6.15 0.22
C TYR A 106 -9.09 -6.73 1.58
N GLN A 107 -8.10 -7.10 2.39
CA GLN A 107 -8.29 -7.48 3.77
C GLN A 107 -7.71 -6.39 4.68
N PRO A 108 -8.53 -5.44 5.15
CA PRO A 108 -8.10 -4.51 6.17
C PRO A 108 -7.85 -5.26 7.48
N PHE A 109 -6.98 -4.71 8.32
CA PHE A 109 -6.86 -5.09 9.73
C PHE A 109 -6.30 -3.92 10.55
N LEU A 110 -6.63 -3.90 11.83
CA LEU A 110 -6.21 -2.86 12.77
C LEU A 110 -5.17 -3.42 13.74
N VAL A 111 -4.02 -2.74 13.80
CA VAL A 111 -2.90 -3.08 14.69
C VAL A 111 -2.82 -2.04 15.81
N THR A 112 -2.66 -2.50 17.04
CA THR A 112 -2.46 -1.64 18.23
C THR A 112 -1.03 -1.11 18.33
N ASP A 113 -0.83 -0.14 19.22
CA ASP A 113 0.51 0.35 19.59
C ASP A 113 1.46 -0.75 20.12
N ASP A 114 0.90 -1.84 20.65
CA ASP A 114 1.64 -3.00 21.15
C ASP A 114 1.92 -4.07 20.05
N ASN A 115 1.69 -3.72 18.78
CA ASN A 115 1.83 -4.61 17.61
C ASN A 115 0.94 -5.86 17.68
N GLU A 116 -0.28 -5.72 18.22
CA GLU A 116 -1.28 -6.78 18.20
C GLU A 116 -2.37 -6.45 17.18
N ILE A 117 -2.77 -7.43 16.36
CA ILE A 117 -3.97 -7.29 15.53
C ILE A 117 -5.18 -7.37 16.46
N GLU A 118 -5.97 -6.31 16.53
CA GLU A 118 -7.18 -6.26 17.37
C GLU A 118 -8.43 -6.62 16.57
N TYR A 119 -8.49 -6.21 15.30
CA TYR A 119 -9.69 -6.34 14.49
C TYR A 119 -9.38 -6.63 13.02
N VAL A 120 -10.08 -7.61 12.47
CA VAL A 120 -10.01 -8.01 11.05
C VAL A 120 -11.46 -8.06 10.52
N PRO A 121 -11.94 -7.04 9.78
CA PRO A 121 -13.27 -7.07 9.18
C PRO A 121 -13.37 -8.10 8.04
N THR A 122 -14.59 -8.36 7.57
CA THR A 122 -14.83 -9.05 6.30
C THR A 122 -14.06 -8.37 5.16
N PRO A 123 -13.35 -9.13 4.32
CA PRO A 123 -12.62 -8.58 3.20
C PRO A 123 -13.56 -7.95 2.16
N VAL A 124 -13.05 -6.90 1.52
CA VAL A 124 -13.74 -6.17 0.46
C VAL A 124 -13.25 -6.67 -0.89
N VAL A 125 -14.17 -6.95 -1.80
CA VAL A 125 -13.85 -7.32 -3.18
C VAL A 125 -14.15 -6.13 -4.08
N GLN A 126 -13.15 -5.70 -4.84
CA GLN A 126 -13.31 -4.83 -6.00
C GLN A 126 -13.59 -5.69 -7.23
N TYR A 127 -14.61 -5.33 -8.00
CA TYR A 127 -15.02 -6.09 -9.19
C TYR A 127 -15.60 -5.18 -10.26
N GLU A 128 -15.50 -5.60 -11.52
CA GLU A 128 -16.17 -4.93 -12.63
C GLU A 128 -17.66 -5.32 -12.66
N ASP A 129 -18.55 -4.31 -12.65
CA ASP A 129 -19.97 -4.53 -12.96
C ASP A 129 -20.12 -4.81 -14.46
N LEU A 130 -20.38 -6.06 -14.81
CA LEU A 130 -20.48 -6.51 -16.21
C LEU A 130 -21.62 -5.84 -17.00
N ALA A 131 -22.59 -5.19 -16.35
CA ALA A 131 -23.65 -4.46 -17.02
C ALA A 131 -23.25 -3.04 -17.39
N THR A 132 -22.38 -2.39 -16.61
CA THR A 132 -21.99 -0.98 -16.80
C THR A 132 -20.52 -0.81 -17.23
N GLY A 133 -19.67 -1.80 -16.97
CA GLY A 133 -18.21 -1.72 -17.10
C GLY A 133 -17.53 -0.86 -16.04
N GLU A 134 -18.24 -0.51 -14.95
CA GLU A 134 -17.69 0.31 -13.86
C GLU A 134 -17.15 -0.58 -12.73
N SER A 135 -16.01 -0.21 -12.15
CA SER A 135 -15.50 -0.87 -10.94
C SER A 135 -16.40 -0.55 -9.73
N GLN A 136 -16.83 -1.61 -9.04
CA GLN A 136 -17.60 -1.58 -7.80
C GLN A 136 -16.79 -2.18 -6.66
N MET A 137 -17.20 -1.92 -5.42
CA MET A 137 -16.64 -2.58 -4.24
C MET A 137 -17.77 -3.15 -3.38
N THR A 138 -17.54 -4.32 -2.78
CA THR A 138 -18.44 -4.84 -1.76
C THR A 138 -18.45 -3.96 -0.50
N HIS A 139 -19.49 -4.11 0.33
CA HIS A 139 -19.65 -3.29 1.52
C HIS A 139 -18.51 -3.49 2.55
N ARG A 140 -18.13 -2.40 3.23
CA ARG A 140 -17.25 -2.42 4.40
C ARG A 140 -18.07 -2.54 5.67
N GLU A 141 -17.63 -3.34 6.62
CA GLU A 141 -18.33 -3.47 7.90
C GLU A 141 -18.38 -2.14 8.66
N SER A 142 -19.55 -1.76 9.16
CA SER A 142 -19.74 -0.49 9.90
C SER A 142 -18.84 -0.35 11.13
N ARG A 143 -18.59 -1.46 11.84
CA ARG A 143 -17.70 -1.45 13.02
C ARG A 143 -16.26 -1.09 12.64
N PHE A 144 -15.80 -1.50 11.46
CA PHE A 144 -14.48 -1.11 10.98
C PHE A 144 -14.38 0.40 10.78
N GLU A 145 -15.41 1.01 10.20
CA GLU A 145 -15.47 2.46 9.98
C GLU A 145 -15.49 3.26 11.29
N GLU A 146 -16.04 2.69 12.37
CA GLU A 146 -16.02 3.31 13.69
C GLU A 146 -14.63 3.24 14.36
N LEU A 147 -13.91 2.13 14.15
CA LEU A 147 -12.63 1.88 14.81
C LEU A 147 -11.43 2.49 14.08
N VAL A 148 -11.49 2.63 12.75
CA VAL A 148 -10.35 3.06 11.93
C VAL A 148 -9.80 4.43 12.30
N ASP A 149 -10.67 5.32 12.80
CA ASP A 149 -10.30 6.69 13.21
C ASP A 149 -9.84 6.77 14.68
N GLU A 150 -9.82 5.66 15.43
CA GLU A 150 -9.30 5.68 16.80
C GLU A 150 -7.77 5.82 16.81
N PRO A 151 -7.19 6.79 17.54
CA PRO A 151 -5.75 7.07 17.51
C PRO A 151 -4.82 5.93 17.92
N ARG A 152 -5.34 4.92 18.63
CA ARG A 152 -4.57 3.75 19.10
C ARG A 152 -4.41 2.65 18.04
N PHE A 153 -5.04 2.82 16.88
CA PHE A 153 -4.99 1.85 15.81
C PHE A 153 -4.24 2.39 14.61
N THR A 154 -3.40 1.55 14.06
CA THR A 154 -2.83 1.73 12.72
C THR A 154 -3.53 0.74 11.79
N LYS A 155 -4.12 1.26 10.72
CA LYS A 155 -4.75 0.44 9.69
C LYS A 155 -3.71 -0.05 8.70
N PHE A 156 -3.80 -1.33 8.37
CA PHE A 156 -3.12 -1.93 7.24
C PHE A 156 -4.11 -2.71 6.39
N THR A 157 -3.75 -2.98 5.14
CA THR A 157 -4.56 -3.74 4.19
C THR A 157 -3.67 -4.74 3.48
N ALA A 158 -4.01 -6.02 3.50
CA ALA A 158 -3.48 -6.95 2.52
C ALA A 158 -4.30 -6.81 1.23
N THR A 159 -3.64 -6.57 0.10
CA THR A 159 -4.31 -6.38 -1.19
C THR A 159 -3.72 -7.38 -2.17
N LEU A 160 -4.56 -8.29 -2.65
CA LEU A 160 -4.16 -9.34 -3.59
C LEU A 160 -5.20 -9.43 -4.71
N PRO A 161 -4.78 -9.72 -5.95
CA PRO A 161 -5.73 -10.11 -6.98
C PRO A 161 -6.25 -11.52 -6.66
N PRO A 162 -7.23 -12.03 -7.40
CA PRO A 162 -7.51 -13.46 -7.40
C PRO A 162 -6.24 -14.23 -7.80
N LEU A 163 -5.89 -15.27 -7.04
CA LEU A 163 -4.68 -16.07 -7.24
C LEU A 163 -5.00 -17.55 -7.29
N GLU A 164 -4.29 -18.24 -8.18
CA GLU A 164 -4.15 -19.70 -8.11
C GLU A 164 -2.91 -19.98 -7.26
N ILE A 165 -3.09 -20.65 -6.12
CA ILE A 165 -1.99 -21.08 -5.26
C ILE A 165 -1.72 -22.55 -5.59
N ASP A 166 -0.48 -22.85 -6.01
CA ASP A 166 -0.06 -24.21 -6.37
C ASP A 166 -0.24 -25.19 -5.20
N ASP A 167 -0.63 -26.43 -5.51
CA ASP A 167 -0.77 -27.50 -4.51
C ASP A 167 0.54 -27.69 -3.72
N GLY A 168 0.47 -27.57 -2.39
CA GLY A 168 1.62 -27.68 -1.49
C GLY A 168 2.41 -26.38 -1.26
N ALA A 169 2.09 -25.29 -1.97
CA ALA A 169 2.60 -23.95 -1.69
C ALA A 169 1.60 -23.18 -0.83
N TYR A 170 2.09 -22.45 0.18
CA TYR A 170 1.29 -21.57 1.03
C TYR A 170 -0.06 -22.16 1.54
N GLU A 171 -0.06 -23.45 1.89
CA GLU A 171 -1.27 -24.14 2.38
C GLU A 171 -1.86 -23.46 3.62
N PHE A 172 -3.17 -23.18 3.58
CA PHE A 172 -3.86 -22.53 4.69
C PHE A 172 -3.98 -23.46 5.92
N PRO A 173 -3.79 -22.96 7.16
CA PRO A 173 -3.56 -21.55 7.51
C PRO A 173 -2.09 -21.11 7.55
N GLU A 174 -1.15 -21.99 7.93
CA GLU A 174 0.24 -21.60 8.22
C GLU A 174 0.98 -21.06 6.99
N GLY A 175 0.84 -21.73 5.86
CA GLY A 175 1.45 -21.31 4.61
C GLY A 175 0.90 -19.96 4.17
N PHE A 176 -0.40 -19.73 4.23
CA PHE A 176 -0.97 -18.43 3.87
C PHE A 176 -0.56 -17.31 4.83
N GLN A 177 -0.34 -17.61 6.13
CA GLN A 177 0.22 -16.65 7.08
C GLN A 177 1.64 -16.22 6.66
N ILE A 178 2.48 -17.18 6.27
CA ILE A 178 3.82 -16.91 5.72
C ILE A 178 3.71 -16.08 4.43
N PHE A 179 2.77 -16.41 3.54
CA PHE A 179 2.54 -15.65 2.32
C PHE A 179 2.23 -14.17 2.62
N LEU A 180 1.37 -13.88 3.60
CA LEU A 180 1.06 -12.48 3.96
C LEU A 180 2.28 -11.76 4.53
N ILE A 181 3.10 -12.43 5.34
CA ILE A 181 4.36 -11.88 5.83
C ILE A 181 5.28 -11.48 4.66
N GLU A 182 5.43 -12.36 3.67
CA GLU A 182 6.24 -12.11 2.48
C GLU A 182 5.65 -11.00 1.60
N HIS A 183 4.32 -10.95 1.46
CA HIS A 183 3.59 -9.88 0.76
C HIS A 183 3.88 -8.50 1.39
N PHE A 184 3.81 -8.38 2.72
CA PHE A 184 4.16 -7.13 3.40
C PHE A 184 5.65 -6.81 3.30
N GLY A 185 6.53 -7.81 3.29
CA GLY A 185 7.95 -7.63 2.99
C GLY A 185 8.19 -7.06 1.58
N ALA A 186 7.44 -7.56 0.59
CA ALA A 186 7.45 -7.03 -0.76
C ALA A 186 6.87 -5.60 -0.84
N LYS A 187 5.90 -5.24 0.01
CA LYS A 187 5.45 -3.83 0.14
C LYS A 187 6.59 -2.92 0.62
N ILE A 188 7.38 -3.34 1.61
CA ILE A 188 8.54 -2.56 2.09
C ILE A 188 9.54 -2.34 0.95
N ARG A 189 9.89 -3.41 0.23
CA ARG A 189 10.74 -3.37 -0.97
C ARG A 189 10.24 -2.33 -1.98
N ASP A 190 8.93 -2.35 -2.25
CA ASP A 190 8.33 -1.45 -3.23
C ASP A 190 8.36 0.00 -2.76
N VAL A 191 8.12 0.29 -1.48
CA VAL A 191 8.25 1.66 -0.92
C VAL A 191 9.67 2.22 -1.14
N TYR A 192 10.71 1.44 -0.83
CA TYR A 192 12.11 1.84 -1.06
C TYR A 192 12.39 2.14 -2.53
N ARG A 193 11.96 1.24 -3.43
CA ARG A 193 12.13 1.43 -4.88
C ARG A 193 11.39 2.67 -5.40
N HIS A 194 10.20 2.96 -4.85
CA HIS A 194 9.43 4.16 -5.21
C HIS A 194 10.15 5.45 -4.82
N VAL A 195 10.84 5.48 -3.68
CA VAL A 195 11.62 6.66 -3.25
C VAL A 195 13.04 6.71 -3.84
N GLY A 196 13.40 5.75 -4.68
CA GLY A 196 14.71 5.68 -5.34
C GLY A 196 15.84 5.29 -4.39
N GLU A 197 15.52 4.50 -3.38
CA GLU A 197 16.47 3.93 -2.43
C GLU A 197 16.52 2.42 -2.61
N ASP A 198 17.67 1.82 -2.28
CA ASP A 198 17.82 0.38 -2.26
C ASP A 198 17.13 -0.18 -1.01
N PRO A 199 16.24 -1.19 -1.15
CA PRO A 199 15.67 -1.85 0.01
C PRO A 199 16.76 -2.53 0.85
N PRO A 200 16.62 -2.58 2.18
CA PRO A 200 17.55 -3.34 3.01
C PRO A 200 17.34 -4.85 2.77
N GLU A 201 18.41 -5.65 2.83
CA GLU A 201 18.29 -7.09 3.05
C GLU A 201 17.58 -7.30 4.40
N PRO A 202 16.45 -8.05 4.50
CA PRO A 202 16.00 -9.15 3.65
C PRO A 202 14.93 -8.81 2.58
N TYR A 203 14.49 -7.56 2.47
CA TYR A 203 13.35 -7.20 1.64
C TYR A 203 13.70 -7.04 0.15
N ASP A 204 14.95 -6.75 -0.20
CA ASP A 204 15.34 -6.57 -1.61
C ASP A 204 15.11 -7.84 -2.46
N GLU A 205 15.34 -9.01 -1.84
CA GLU A 205 15.15 -10.33 -2.45
C GLU A 205 13.73 -10.88 -2.31
N ALA A 206 12.80 -10.15 -1.69
CA ALA A 206 11.42 -10.62 -1.55
C ALA A 206 10.82 -10.81 -2.95
N ASP A 207 10.62 -12.06 -3.37
CA ASP A 207 10.05 -12.43 -4.68
C ASP A 207 8.54 -12.64 -4.51
N GLY A 208 7.82 -11.55 -4.26
CA GLY A 208 6.39 -11.56 -3.99
C GLY A 208 5.66 -10.37 -4.61
N ILE A 209 4.34 -10.55 -4.74
CA ILE A 209 3.41 -9.45 -5.01
C ILE A 209 3.51 -8.49 -3.84
N GLY A 210 3.90 -7.24 -4.08
CA GLY A 210 4.08 -6.23 -3.04
C GLY A 210 2.95 -5.21 -3.05
N LYS A 211 3.30 -3.93 -3.22
CA LYS A 211 2.32 -2.83 -3.15
C LYS A 211 1.60 -2.64 -4.49
N PHE A 212 0.28 -2.79 -4.49
CA PHE A 212 -0.58 -2.26 -5.55
C PHE A 212 -0.75 -0.76 -5.33
N LEU A 213 -0.64 0.03 -6.39
CA LEU A 213 -1.24 1.36 -6.38
C LEU A 213 -2.76 1.12 -6.37
N THR A 214 -3.49 1.73 -5.44
CA THR A 214 -4.97 1.65 -5.34
C THR A 214 -5.58 3.05 -5.43
N ALA A 215 -6.86 3.23 -5.77
CA ALA A 215 -7.47 4.58 -5.81
C ALA A 215 -7.38 5.34 -4.47
N ALA A 216 -7.10 4.66 -3.35
CA ALA A 216 -6.77 5.30 -2.08
C ALA A 216 -5.39 5.98 -2.07
N ASP A 217 -4.48 5.55 -2.96
CA ASP A 217 -3.21 6.19 -3.26
C ASP A 217 -3.38 7.26 -4.35
N ASP A 218 -4.48 8.00 -4.32
CA ASP A 218 -4.97 8.89 -5.37
C ASP A 218 -3.94 9.95 -5.83
N GLU A 219 -3.06 10.37 -4.91
CA GLU A 219 -1.90 11.22 -5.21
C GLU A 219 -0.81 10.47 -6.01
N TYR A 220 -0.53 9.22 -5.67
CA TYR A 220 0.40 8.34 -6.37
C TYR A 220 -0.16 7.89 -7.73
N TYR A 221 -1.47 7.65 -7.82
CA TYR A 221 -2.14 7.30 -9.07
C TYR A 221 -2.23 8.45 -10.04
N ARG A 222 -2.48 9.68 -9.58
CA ARG A 222 -2.43 10.86 -10.45
C ARG A 222 -1.04 11.02 -11.04
N ASP A 223 0.00 10.95 -10.22
CA ASP A 223 1.38 11.02 -10.68
C ASP A 223 1.74 9.88 -11.65
N PHE A 224 1.22 8.66 -11.46
CA PHE A 224 1.46 7.51 -12.33
C PHE A 224 0.64 7.56 -13.64
N ILE A 225 -0.64 7.96 -13.59
CA ILE A 225 -1.51 8.10 -14.77
C ILE A 225 -1.03 9.25 -15.65
N GLU A 226 -0.62 10.38 -15.05
CA GLU A 226 0.02 11.50 -15.76
C GLU A 226 1.39 11.10 -16.37
N MET A 227 2.01 10.01 -15.89
CA MET A 227 3.25 9.46 -16.45
C MET A 227 3.03 8.55 -17.68
N ILE A 228 1.80 8.10 -17.96
CA ILE A 228 1.50 7.14 -19.05
C ILE A 228 0.52 7.68 -20.12
N GLN A 229 0.05 8.92 -19.96
CA GLN A 229 -0.76 9.66 -20.95
C GLN A 229 0.09 10.70 -21.68
#